data_AF-A0A5K1FXH3-F1
#
_entry.id   AF-A0A5K1FXH3-F1
#
_cell.length_a   1.000
_cell.length_b   1.000
_cell.length_c   1.000
_cell.angle_alpha   90.00
_cell.angle_beta   90.00
_cell.angle_gamma   90.00
#
_symmetry.space_group_name_H-M   'P 1'
#
loop_
_entity.id
_entity.type
_entity.pdbx_description
1 polymer ?
#
loop_
_entity_poly.entity_id
_entity_poly.type
_entity_poly.pdbx_seq_one_letter_code
_entity_poly.pdbx_strand_id
1 'polypeptide(L)'
;VPADMVVNAILAAIARHGSSGVAGLNIYHTGTSSINPLRWDELFEHCYEHYHSFPFIDSQGKAVRVERVKLFDTLAAISSHLSAERNGSSKEVKGTNM
;
A
#
# COMPACT_ATOMS: atom_id res chain seq x y z
N VAL A 1 -5.07 5.99 6.95
CA VAL A 1 -6.14 6.32 7.90
C VAL A 1 -7.49 5.98 7.27
N PRO A 2 -8.31 5.10 7.90
CA PRO A 2 -9.66 4.80 7.44
C PRO A 2 -10.54 6.04 7.36
N ALA A 3 -11.46 6.08 6.38
CA ALA A 3 -12.30 7.25 6.12
C ALA A 3 -13.24 7.58 7.28
N ASP A 4 -13.82 6.56 7.91
CA ASP A 4 -14.67 6.68 9.11
C ASP A 4 -13.92 7.34 10.27
N MET A 5 -12.65 7.00 10.46
CA MET A 5 -11.80 7.61 11.49
C MET A 5 -11.54 9.10 11.22
N VAL A 6 -11.37 9.49 9.96
CA VAL A 6 -11.21 10.90 9.56
C VAL A 6 -12.50 11.68 9.84
N VAL A 7 -13.65 11.16 9.41
CA VAL A 7 -14.95 11.81 9.62
C VAL A 7 -15.23 11.99 11.11
N ASN A 8 -15.01 10.93 11.90
CA ASN A 8 -15.22 10.99 13.35
C ASN A 8 -14.27 11.99 14.04
N ALA A 9 -13.00 12.04 13.62
CA ALA A 9 -12.04 13.00 14.17
C ALA A 9 -12.43 14.44 13.86
N ILE A 10 -12.89 14.73 12.63
CA ILE A 10 -13.36 16.07 12.24
C ILE A 10 -14.59 16.46 13.06
N LEU A 11 -15.59 15.58 13.17
CA LEU A 11 -16.80 15.83 13.96
C LEU A 11 -16.47 16.11 15.43
N ALA A 12 -15.59 15.31 16.02
CA ALA A 12 -15.13 15.50 17.40
C ALA A 12 -14.38 16.85 17.57
N ALA A 13 -13.51 17.21 16.63
CA ALA A 13 -12.79 18.48 16.65
C ALA A 13 -13.74 19.68 16.56
N ILE A 14 -14.74 19.62 15.67
CA ILE A 14 -15.77 20.67 15.52
C ILE A 14 -16.58 20.79 16.80
N ALA A 15 -17.09 19.68 17.34
CA ALA A 15 -17.87 19.67 18.57
C ALA A 15 -17.06 20.24 19.74
N ARG A 16 -15.80 19.81 19.90
CA ARG A 16 -14.91 20.31 20.95
C ARG A 16 -14.65 21.81 20.80
N HIS A 17 -14.32 22.27 19.60
CA HIS A 17 -14.00 23.68 19.37
C HIS A 17 -15.23 24.57 19.55
N GLY A 18 -16.38 24.18 18.99
CA GLY A 18 -17.65 24.90 19.14
C GLY A 18 -18.16 25.00 20.58
N SER A 19 -17.87 24.00 21.42
CA SER A 19 -18.24 24.00 22.84
C SER A 19 -17.32 24.86 23.73
N SER A 20 -16.12 25.18 23.26
CA SER A 20 -15.08 25.78 24.10
C SER A 20 -15.24 27.29 24.29
N GLY A 21 -15.92 27.99 23.37
CA GLY A 21 -16.09 29.45 23.39
C GLY A 21 -14.80 30.28 23.26
N VAL A 22 -13.63 29.64 23.25
CA VAL A 22 -12.31 30.26 23.13
C VAL A 22 -11.88 30.27 21.67
N ALA A 23 -11.71 31.46 21.11
CA ALA A 23 -11.12 31.64 19.79
C ALA A 23 -9.62 31.29 19.83
N GLY A 24 -9.18 30.34 19.00
CA GLY A 24 -7.78 29.92 18.93
C GLY A 24 -7.53 28.78 17.93
N LEU A 25 -6.28 28.63 17.47
CA LEU A 25 -5.87 27.54 16.60
C LEU A 25 -5.62 26.28 17.42
N ASN A 26 -6.41 25.23 17.18
CA ASN A 26 -6.21 23.90 17.77
C ASN A 26 -5.81 22.90 16.68
N ILE A 27 -4.68 22.24 16.86
CA ILE A 27 -4.19 21.20 15.94
C ILE A 27 -4.52 19.83 16.54
N TYR A 28 -5.30 19.03 15.81
CA TYR A 28 -5.64 17.67 16.19
C TYR A 28 -4.92 16.68 15.29
N HIS A 29 -4.02 15.88 15.86
CA HIS A 29 -3.35 14.81 15.14
C HIS A 29 -4.22 13.55 15.17
N THR A 30 -4.64 13.08 14.01
CA THR A 30 -5.35 11.81 13.84
C THR A 30 -4.50 10.85 13.02
N GLY A 31 -4.30 9.64 13.52
CA GLY A 31 -3.46 8.62 12.90
C GLY A 31 -3.94 7.22 13.27
N THR A 32 -3.66 6.25 12.42
CA THR A 32 -3.98 4.84 12.66
C THR A 32 -3.01 4.25 13.67
N SER A 33 -3.21 4.56 14.95
CA SER A 33 -2.42 4.11 16.10
C SER A 33 -0.92 4.49 16.10
N SER A 34 -0.42 4.92 17.26
CA SER A 34 1.03 5.05 17.51
C SER A 34 1.65 3.73 17.99
N ILE A 35 0.83 2.73 18.31
CA ILE A 35 1.22 1.52 19.06
C ILE A 35 1.49 0.33 18.11
N ASN A 36 1.02 0.37 16.87
CA ASN A 36 1.36 -0.63 15.85
C ASN A 36 1.33 -0.03 14.43
N PRO A 37 2.35 0.75 14.04
CA PRO A 37 2.45 1.23 12.66
C PRO A 37 2.66 0.02 11.74
N LEU A 38 1.70 -0.22 10.85
CA LEU A 38 1.79 -1.31 9.89
C LEU A 38 2.99 -1.06 8.97
N ARG A 39 3.96 -1.97 8.95
CA ARG A 39 5.14 -1.83 8.09
C ARG A 39 4.76 -2.13 6.64
N TRP A 40 5.51 -1.58 5.68
CA TRP A 40 5.20 -1.76 4.26
C TRP A 40 5.21 -3.23 3.82
N ASP A 41 6.20 -4.00 4.28
CA ASP A 41 6.28 -5.44 4.03
C ASP A 41 5.09 -6.20 4.63
N GLU A 42 4.65 -5.85 5.83
CA GLU A 42 3.44 -6.42 6.44
C GLU A 42 2.18 -6.05 5.64
N LEU A 43 2.06 -4.80 5.20
CA LEU A 43 0.95 -4.36 4.35
C LEU A 43 0.88 -5.18 3.06
N PHE A 44 2.02 -5.34 2.37
CA PHE A 44 2.07 -6.02 1.09
C PHE A 44 1.87 -7.53 1.24
N GLU A 45 2.32 -8.16 2.33
CA GLU A 45 2.02 -9.57 2.59
C GLU A 45 0.52 -9.76 2.87
N HIS A 46 -0.11 -8.90 3.68
CA HIS A 46 -1.55 -8.96 3.89
C HIS A 46 -2.35 -8.75 2.59
N CYS A 47 -1.91 -7.82 1.73
CA CYS A 47 -2.51 -7.67 0.40
C CYS A 47 -2.37 -8.95 -0.42
N TYR A 48 -1.17 -9.55 -0.43
CA TYR A 48 -0.91 -10.79 -1.17
C TYR A 48 -1.79 -11.94 -0.67
N GLU A 49 -1.85 -12.18 0.64
CA GLU A 49 -2.68 -13.23 1.24
C GLU A 49 -4.17 -13.04 0.92
N HIS A 50 -4.65 -11.79 0.98
CA HIS A 50 -6.03 -11.45 0.65
C HIS A 50 -6.36 -11.78 -0.81
N TYR A 51 -5.58 -11.28 -1.77
CA TYR A 51 -5.86 -11.51 -3.19
C TYR A 51 -5.50 -12.92 -3.67
N HIS A 52 -4.65 -13.63 -2.95
CA HIS A 52 -4.41 -15.04 -3.20
C HIS A 52 -5.61 -15.90 -2.77
N SER A 53 -6.25 -15.56 -1.66
CA SER A 53 -7.43 -16.26 -1.14
C SER A 53 -8.72 -15.85 -1.85
N PHE A 54 -8.83 -14.57 -2.21
CA PHE A 54 -9.98 -13.95 -2.85
C PHE A 54 -9.51 -13.20 -4.12
N PRO A 55 -9.21 -13.93 -5.20
CA PRO A 55 -8.69 -13.32 -6.40
C PRO A 55 -9.72 -12.39 -7.03
N PHE A 56 -9.25 -11.25 -7.51
CA PHE A 56 -10.05 -10.36 -8.34
C PHE A 56 -10.30 -11.04 -9.69
N ILE A 57 -11.55 -11.01 -10.16
CA ILE A 57 -11.94 -11.59 -11.44
C ILE A 57 -11.96 -10.48 -12.48
N ASP A 58 -11.20 -10.65 -13.56
CA ASP A 58 -11.16 -9.68 -14.65
C ASP A 58 -12.45 -9.70 -15.49
N SER A 59 -12.57 -8.77 -16.44
CA SER A 59 -13.73 -8.68 -17.34
C SER A 59 -13.91 -9.90 -18.24
N GLN A 60 -12.90 -10.76 -18.35
CA GLN A 60 -12.92 -12.01 -19.11
C GLN A 60 -13.25 -13.22 -18.22
N GLY A 61 -13.58 -13.00 -16.95
CA GLY A 61 -13.91 -14.07 -16.00
C GLY A 61 -12.70 -14.82 -15.44
N LYS A 62 -11.49 -14.31 -15.65
CA LYS A 62 -10.25 -14.95 -15.19
C LYS A 62 -9.76 -14.34 -13.88
N ALA A 63 -9.36 -15.20 -12.95
CA ALA A 63 -8.72 -14.79 -11.71
C ALA A 63 -7.37 -14.12 -11.98
N VAL A 64 -7.21 -12.89 -11.52
CA VAL A 64 -5.94 -12.15 -11.57
C VAL A 64 -4.99 -12.75 -10.56
N ARG A 65 -3.88 -13.30 -11.04
CA ARG A 65 -2.82 -13.84 -10.20
C ARG A 65 -1.96 -12.70 -9.68
N VAL A 66 -1.97 -12.51 -8.36
CA VAL A 66 -1.11 -11.54 -7.67
C VAL A 66 0.18 -12.23 -7.25
N GLU A 67 1.32 -11.62 -7.59
CA GLU A 67 2.64 -12.04 -7.11
C GLU A 67 3.06 -11.22 -5.89
N ARG A 68 3.97 -11.76 -5.08
CA ARG A 68 4.51 -11.04 -3.93
C ARG A 68 5.31 -9.82 -4.39
N VAL A 69 5.06 -8.68 -3.74
CA VAL A 69 5.79 -7.44 -4.02
C VAL A 69 7.23 -7.56 -3.52
N LYS A 70 8.19 -7.19 -4.37
CA LYS A 70 9.59 -7.04 -3.97
C LYS A 70 9.80 -5.65 -3.41
N LEU A 71 10.21 -5.57 -2.15
CA LEU A 71 10.61 -4.33 -1.51
C LEU A 71 12.14 -4.24 -1.48
N PHE A 72 12.64 -3.02 -1.56
CA PHE A 72 14.07 -2.74 -1.59
C PHE A 72 14.39 -1.65 -0.58
N ASP A 73 15.44 -1.87 0.22
CA ASP A 73 15.88 -0.91 1.22
C ASP A 73 16.76 0.20 0.64
N THR A 74 17.25 0.03 -0.60
CA THR A 74 18.15 0.99 -1.25
C THR A 74 17.86 1.18 -2.73
N LEU A 75 18.14 2.39 -3.23
CA LEU A 75 18.07 2.70 -4.66
C LEU A 75 19.05 1.84 -5.48
N ALA A 76 20.19 1.47 -4.92
CA ALA A 76 21.15 0.59 -5.58
C ALA A 76 20.57 -0.81 -5.81
N ALA A 77 19.83 -1.36 -4.83
CA ALA A 77 19.15 -2.64 -4.97
C ALA A 77 18.01 -2.58 -6.00
N ILE A 78 17.29 -1.46 -6.08
CA ILE A 78 16.30 -1.22 -7.14
C ILE A 78 16.98 -1.21 -8.52
N SER A 79 18.07 -0.43 -8.66
CA SER A 79 18.80 -0.30 -9.94
C SER A 79 19.37 -1.64 -10.42
N SER A 80 19.94 -2.44 -9.51
CA SER A 80 20.48 -3.75 -9.84
C SER A 80 19.38 -4.73 -10.26
N HIS A 81 18.24 -4.73 -9.58
CA HIS A 81 17.08 -5.55 -9.92
C HIS A 81 16.51 -5.19 -11.30
N LEU A 82 16.28 -3.89 -11.57
CA LEU A 82 15.83 -3.42 -12.89
C LEU A 82 16.80 -3.78 -14.01
N SER A 83 18.11 -3.66 -13.74
CA SER A 83 19.16 -4.03 -14.69
C SER A 83 19.18 -5.53 -14.97
N ALA A 84 18.95 -6.36 -13.94
CA ALA A 84 18.88 -7.81 -14.07
C ALA A 84 17.65 -8.26 -14.87
N GLU A 85 16.48 -7.66 -14.63
CA GLU A 85 15.26 -7.94 -15.40
C GLU A 85 15.44 -7.60 -16.88
N ARG A 86 16.03 -6.44 -17.17
CA ARG A 86 16.32 -6.04 -18.55
C ARG A 86 17.23 -7.04 -19.28
N ASN A 87 18.21 -7.61 -18.57
CA ASN A 87 19.15 -8.57 -19.14
C ASN A 87 18.58 -9.99 -19.22
N GLY A 88 17.62 -10.34 -18.36
CA GLY A 88 16.89 -11.61 -18.37
C GLY A 88 15.97 -11.74 -19.58
N SER A 89 15.18 -10.69 -19.88
CA SER A 89 14.27 -10.67 -21.04
C SER A 89 14.98 -10.74 -22.40
N SER A 90 16.30 -10.49 -22.45
CA SER A 90 17.10 -10.60 -23.67
C SER A 90 17.56 -12.05 -23.95
N LYS A 91 17.49 -12.95 -22.97
CA LYS A 91 17.90 -14.36 -23.13
C LYS A 91 16.77 -15.28 -23.62
N GLU A 92 15.51 -14.95 -23.33
CA GLU A 92 14.36 -15.78 -23.75
C GLU A 92 14.03 -15.67 -25.25
N VAL A 93 14.46 -14.59 -25.93
CA VAL A 93 14.20 -14.37 -27.37
C VAL A 93 15.19 -15.11 -28.28
N LYS A 94 16.27 -15.72 -27.75
CA LYS A 94 17.29 -16.41 -28.57
C LYS A 94 17.12 -17.94 -28.65
N GLY A 95 16.03 -18.49 -28.12
CA GLY A 95 15.82 -19.94 -28.02
C GLY A 95 14.55 -20.45 -28.68
N THR A 96 14.23 -20.06 -29.92
CA THR A 96 13.24 -20.79 -30.72
C THR A 96 13.57 -20.61 -32.20
N ASN A 97 14.32 -21.57 -32.75
CA ASN A 97 14.30 -21.98 -34.16
C ASN A 97 15.10 -23.28 -34.27
N MET A 98 14.39 -24.40 -34.25
CA MET A 98 14.77 -25.62 -34.97
C MET A 98 13.51 -26.26 -35.53
#